data_AF-A0A0S7ZH96-F1
#
_entry.id   AF-A0A0S7ZH96-F1
#
_cell.length_a   1.000
_cell.length_b   1.000
_cell.length_c   1.000
_cell.angle_alpha   90.00
_cell.angle_beta   90.00
_cell.angle_gamma   90.00
#
_symmetry.space_group_name_H-M   'P 1'
#
loop_
_entity.id
_entity.type
_entity.pdbx_description
1 polymer ?
#
loop_
_entity_poly.entity_id
_entity_poly.type
_entity_poly.pdbx_seq_one_letter_code
_entity_poly.pdbx_strand_id
1 'polypeptide(L)'
;MRWSRYWFKGVASFFGRPLRICPKCGAMYSGDGELLAAAAVQTEEEVRLDLYRRDMAYLRDSFGGVIVASEIAAIWLFAGAESVNVAAGILAASFGAAAFVPFGFFGSKVRSARKELKRLKQMRMQGRIPRR
;
A
#
# COMPACT_ATOMS: atom_id res chain seq x y z
N MET A 1 -1.78 -27.70 -29.22
CA MET A 1 -0.93 -27.00 -28.23
C MET A 1 -0.30 -25.77 -28.87
N ARG A 2 -0.72 -24.56 -28.47
CA ARG A 2 -0.42 -23.28 -29.15
C ARG A 2 0.34 -22.31 -28.21
N TRP A 3 1.30 -22.84 -27.47
CA TRP A 3 2.00 -22.14 -26.36
C TRP A 3 3.42 -21.66 -26.71
N SER A 4 4.06 -22.17 -27.78
CA SER A 4 5.50 -21.92 -28.02
C SER A 4 5.84 -20.57 -28.68
N ARG A 5 4.93 -19.99 -29.49
CA ARG A 5 5.23 -18.75 -30.25
C ARG A 5 5.28 -17.49 -29.38
N TYR A 6 4.47 -17.40 -28.33
CA TYR A 6 4.44 -16.22 -27.45
C TYR A 6 5.67 -16.16 -26.54
N TRP A 7 6.16 -17.31 -26.08
CA TRP A 7 7.34 -17.39 -25.23
C TRP A 7 8.61 -16.98 -25.98
N PHE A 8 8.79 -17.47 -27.21
CA PHE A 8 9.91 -17.07 -28.07
C PHE A 8 9.88 -15.58 -28.45
N LYS A 9 8.69 -15.01 -28.71
CA LYS A 9 8.56 -13.55 -28.94
C LYS A 9 8.92 -12.72 -27.70
N GLY A 10 8.54 -13.18 -26.50
CA GLY A 10 8.91 -12.55 -25.23
C GLY A 10 10.42 -12.55 -24.99
N VAL A 11 11.09 -13.69 -25.24
CA VAL A 11 12.55 -13.79 -25.12
C VAL A 11 13.27 -12.97 -26.19
N ALA A 12 12.76 -12.93 -27.43
CA ALA A 12 13.32 -12.10 -28.49
C ALA A 12 13.25 -10.59 -28.16
N SER A 13 12.18 -10.14 -27.50
CA SER A 13 12.07 -8.74 -27.02
C SER A 13 13.00 -8.39 -25.85
N PHE A 14 13.60 -9.38 -25.19
CA PHE A 14 14.63 -9.14 -24.15
C PHE A 14 15.98 -8.75 -24.77
N PHE A 15 16.25 -9.20 -26.01
CA PHE A 15 17.51 -8.95 -26.74
C PHE A 15 17.35 -7.98 -27.92
N GLY A 16 16.13 -7.64 -28.33
CA GLY A 16 15.83 -6.75 -29.46
C GLY A 16 14.86 -5.63 -29.09
N ARG A 17 15.42 -4.41 -28.91
CA ARG A 17 14.73 -3.12 -28.67
C ARG A 17 13.98 -3.00 -27.33
N PRO A 18 14.02 -1.82 -26.67
CA PRO A 18 13.39 -1.63 -25.37
C PRO A 18 11.87 -1.77 -25.46
N LEU A 19 11.32 -2.62 -24.60
CA LEU A 19 9.88 -2.77 -24.39
C LEU A 19 9.27 -1.43 -23.95
N ARG A 20 8.14 -1.04 -24.55
CA ARG A 20 7.40 0.17 -24.16
C ARG A 20 6.21 -0.21 -23.29
N ILE A 21 6.12 0.37 -22.11
CA ILE A 21 5.02 0.12 -21.17
C ILE A 21 4.10 1.34 -21.19
N CYS A 22 2.80 1.13 -21.40
CA CYS A 22 1.82 2.22 -21.27
C CYS A 22 1.54 2.50 -19.80
N PRO A 23 1.80 3.73 -19.29
CA PRO A 23 1.61 4.06 -17.88
C PRO A 23 0.13 4.04 -17.45
N LYS A 24 -0.80 4.25 -18.40
CA LYS A 24 -2.25 4.29 -18.13
C LYS A 24 -2.90 2.91 -18.02
N CYS A 25 -2.54 1.96 -18.88
CA CYS A 25 -3.20 0.65 -18.94
C CYS A 25 -2.29 -0.53 -18.54
N GLY A 26 -0.98 -0.31 -18.36
CA GLY A 26 -0.02 -1.37 -18.00
C GLY A 26 0.22 -2.40 -19.11
N ALA A 27 -0.19 -2.08 -20.35
CA ALA A 27 0.10 -2.91 -21.52
C ALA A 27 1.56 -2.78 -21.93
N MET A 28 2.18 -3.92 -22.23
CA MET A 28 3.52 -4.02 -22.79
C MET A 28 3.43 -4.09 -24.31
N TYR A 29 4.17 -3.22 -24.97
CA TYR A 29 4.32 -3.17 -26.42
C TYR A 29 5.78 -3.50 -26.79
N SER A 30 5.97 -4.16 -27.92
CA SER A 30 7.28 -4.26 -28.58
C SER A 30 7.74 -2.87 -29.03
N GLY A 31 9.04 -2.69 -29.28
CA GLY A 31 9.57 -1.44 -29.84
C GLY A 31 8.93 -1.02 -31.17
N ASP A 32 8.32 -1.96 -31.89
CA ASP A 32 7.62 -1.76 -33.16
C ASP A 32 6.11 -1.51 -32.98
N GLY A 33 5.61 -1.50 -31.73
CA GLY A 33 4.22 -1.22 -31.39
C GLY A 33 3.29 -2.43 -31.32
N GLU A 34 3.78 -3.67 -31.51
CA GLU A 34 2.98 -4.88 -31.30
C GLU A 34 2.63 -5.08 -29.81
N LEU A 35 1.36 -5.34 -29.48
CA LEU A 35 0.92 -5.63 -28.11
C LEU A 35 1.37 -7.04 -27.69
N LEU A 36 2.26 -7.13 -26.70
CA LEU A 36 2.85 -8.38 -26.22
C LEU A 36 2.10 -8.95 -25.01
N ALA A 37 1.68 -8.08 -24.10
CA ALA A 37 0.88 -8.46 -22.94
C ALA A 37 0.03 -7.28 -22.47
N ALA A 38 -1.29 -7.48 -22.35
CA ALA A 38 -2.15 -6.57 -21.61
C ALA A 38 -2.17 -7.00 -20.14
N ALA A 39 -2.11 -6.05 -19.21
CA ALA A 39 -2.22 -6.25 -17.76
C ALA A 39 -1.01 -6.87 -17.00
N ALA A 40 0.16 -7.05 -17.63
CA ALA A 40 1.31 -7.64 -16.96
C ALA A 40 2.02 -6.69 -15.97
N VAL A 41 1.87 -5.37 -16.12
CA VAL A 41 2.60 -4.37 -15.31
C VAL A 41 1.64 -3.57 -14.43
N GLN A 42 2.07 -3.30 -13.19
CA GLN A 42 1.39 -2.34 -12.32
C GLN A 42 1.44 -0.94 -12.93
N THR A 43 0.29 -0.28 -13.00
CA THR A 43 0.15 1.10 -13.45
C THR A 43 0.69 2.06 -12.39
N GLU A 44 1.12 3.24 -12.82
CA GLU A 44 1.68 4.26 -11.93
C GLU A 44 0.67 4.66 -10.83
N GLU A 45 -0.62 4.70 -11.16
CA GLU A 45 -1.68 4.96 -10.18
C GLU A 45 -1.80 3.87 -9.12
N GLU A 46 -1.64 2.59 -9.48
CA GLU A 46 -1.68 1.50 -8.50
C GLU A 46 -0.46 1.53 -7.59
N VAL A 47 0.72 1.83 -8.13
CA VAL A 47 1.94 2.00 -7.33
C VAL A 47 1.76 3.15 -6.34
N ARG A 48 1.25 4.30 -6.81
CA ARG A 48 0.99 5.48 -5.97
C ARG A 48 -0.02 5.18 -4.85
N LEU A 49 -1.11 4.47 -5.17
CA LEU A 49 -2.12 4.06 -4.18
C LEU A 49 -1.59 3.02 -3.18
N ASP A 50 -0.73 2.10 -3.61
CA ASP A 50 -0.11 1.13 -2.71
C ASP A 50 0.87 1.82 -1.75
N LEU A 51 1.69 2.74 -2.24
CA LEU A 51 2.58 3.56 -1.43
C LEU A 51 1.79 4.39 -0.41
N TYR A 52 0.76 5.12 -0.86
CA TYR A 52 -0.11 5.88 0.04
C TYR A 52 -0.74 4.99 1.13
N ARG A 53 -1.19 3.78 0.76
CA ARG A 53 -1.75 2.82 1.71
C ARG A 53 -0.70 2.39 2.74
N ARG A 54 0.53 2.12 2.32
CA ARG A 54 1.63 1.74 3.23
C ARG A 54 2.01 2.89 4.15
N ASP A 55 2.12 4.11 3.64
CA ASP A 55 2.42 5.30 4.43
C ASP A 55 1.36 5.54 5.50
N MET A 56 0.07 5.44 5.16
CA MET A 56 -1.01 5.61 6.14
C MET A 56 -1.00 4.50 7.20
N ALA A 57 -0.62 3.26 6.84
CA ALA A 57 -0.46 2.18 7.81
C ALA A 57 0.76 2.42 8.71
N TYR A 58 1.88 2.86 8.14
CA TYR A 58 3.09 3.21 8.87
C TYR A 58 2.85 4.36 9.86
N LEU A 59 2.13 5.40 9.44
CA LEU A 59 1.75 6.50 10.32
C LEU A 59 0.93 5.99 11.50
N ARG A 60 -0.11 5.19 11.24
CA ARG A 60 -0.94 4.57 12.29
C ARG A 60 -0.08 3.79 13.29
N ASP A 61 0.81 2.93 12.80
CA ASP A 61 1.62 2.05 13.65
C ASP A 61 2.68 2.87 14.43
N SER A 62 3.25 3.91 13.82
CA SER A 62 4.19 4.84 14.47
C SER A 62 3.52 5.65 15.57
N PHE A 63 2.30 6.14 15.35
CA PHE A 63 1.51 6.82 16.39
C PHE A 63 1.26 5.88 17.57
N GLY A 64 0.95 4.61 17.32
CA GLY A 64 0.84 3.60 18.37
C GLY A 64 2.13 3.43 19.17
N GLY A 65 3.27 3.32 18.48
CA GLY A 65 4.57 3.21 19.13
C GLY A 65 4.90 4.41 20.02
N VAL A 66 4.64 5.64 19.55
CA VAL A 66 4.86 6.86 20.33
C VAL A 66 4.00 6.90 21.59
N ILE A 67 2.72 6.52 21.48
CA ILE A 67 1.80 6.48 22.63
C ILE A 67 2.30 5.47 23.66
N VAL A 68 2.60 4.24 23.26
CA VAL A 68 3.09 3.19 24.17
C VAL A 68 4.41 3.62 24.82
N ALA A 69 5.34 4.20 24.07
CA ALA A 69 6.60 4.70 24.62
C ALA A 69 6.37 5.84 25.62
N SER A 70 5.45 6.76 25.33
CA SER A 70 5.11 7.88 26.22
C SER A 70 4.45 7.40 27.51
N GLU A 71 3.57 6.41 27.45
CA GLU A 71 2.94 5.80 28.62
C GLU A 71 3.97 5.11 29.51
N ILE A 72 4.87 4.31 28.93
CA ILE A 72 5.96 3.63 29.67
C ILE A 72 6.88 4.66 30.33
N ALA A 73 7.24 5.74 29.62
CA ALA A 73 8.07 6.82 30.16
C ALA A 73 7.37 7.56 31.31
N ALA A 74 6.07 7.87 31.15
CA ALA A 74 5.28 8.51 32.19
C ALA A 74 5.15 7.62 33.44
N ILE A 75 4.91 6.32 33.26
CA ILE A 75 4.89 5.35 34.37
C ILE A 75 6.24 5.36 35.09
N TRP A 76 7.36 5.29 34.37
CA TRP A 76 8.70 5.36 34.96
C TRP A 76 8.94 6.64 35.77
N LEU A 77 8.50 7.79 35.25
CA LEU A 77 8.71 9.10 35.88
C LEU A 77 7.83 9.31 37.12
N PHE A 78 6.58 8.85 37.11
CA PHE A 78 5.61 9.14 38.17
C PHE A 78 5.48 8.05 39.23
N ALA A 79 5.69 6.79 38.87
CA ALA A 79 5.29 5.66 39.69
C ALA A 79 6.46 4.99 40.43
N GLY A 80 7.69 5.15 39.93
CA GLY A 80 8.76 4.19 40.22
C GLY A 80 8.35 2.76 39.83
N ALA A 81 9.26 1.78 39.95
CA ALA A 81 8.97 0.41 39.51
C ALA A 81 7.83 -0.30 40.27
N GLU A 82 7.29 0.27 41.35
CA GLU A 82 6.36 -0.43 42.26
C GLU A 82 4.88 -0.05 42.12
N SER A 83 4.51 1.07 41.50
CA SER A 83 3.09 1.47 41.34
C SER A 83 2.54 1.38 39.90
N VAL A 84 3.23 0.58 39.09
CA VAL A 84 3.02 0.36 37.63
C VAL A 84 1.56 0.07 37.27
N ASN A 85 0.84 -0.74 38.04
CA ASN A 85 -0.48 -1.25 37.64
C ASN A 85 -1.60 -0.20 37.66
N VAL A 86 -1.61 0.74 38.62
CA VAL A 86 -2.68 1.75 38.74
C VAL A 86 -2.39 2.95 37.84
N ALA A 87 -1.14 3.41 37.81
CA ALA A 87 -0.71 4.50 36.94
C ALA A 87 -0.83 4.11 35.45
N ALA A 88 -0.48 2.87 35.09
CA ALA A 88 -0.65 2.37 33.73
C ALA A 88 -2.12 2.37 33.30
N GLY A 89 -3.06 2.00 34.16
CA GLY A 89 -4.48 1.97 33.81
C GLY A 89 -5.04 3.35 33.46
N ILE A 90 -4.70 4.37 34.24
CA ILE A 90 -5.19 5.75 34.03
C ILE A 90 -4.52 6.41 32.81
N LEU A 91 -3.22 6.20 32.64
CA LEU A 91 -2.47 6.69 31.48
C LEU A 91 -2.94 5.99 30.20
N ALA A 92 -3.08 4.66 30.19
CA ALA A 92 -3.57 3.92 29.03
C ALA A 92 -5.01 4.32 28.64
N ALA A 93 -5.88 4.61 29.61
CA ALA A 93 -7.23 5.07 29.32
C ALA A 93 -7.26 6.47 28.68
N SER A 94 -6.44 7.39 29.18
CA SER A 94 -6.39 8.78 28.70
C SER A 94 -5.70 8.89 27.34
N PHE A 95 -4.52 8.28 27.19
CA PHE A 95 -3.79 8.26 25.93
C PHE A 95 -4.47 7.37 24.87
N GLY A 96 -5.05 6.24 25.28
CA GLY A 96 -5.85 5.38 24.40
C GLY A 96 -7.10 6.09 23.84
N ALA A 97 -7.76 6.94 24.63
CA ALA A 97 -8.87 7.76 24.16
C ALA A 97 -8.43 8.81 23.13
N ALA A 98 -7.30 9.49 23.36
CA ALA A 98 -6.74 10.46 22.43
C ALA A 98 -6.25 9.81 21.11
N ALA A 99 -5.76 8.57 21.20
CA ALA A 99 -5.30 7.78 20.04
C ALA A 99 -6.43 7.40 19.09
N PHE A 100 -7.68 7.33 19.56
CA PHE A 100 -8.80 6.84 18.76
C PHE A 100 -9.02 7.63 17.46
N VAL A 101 -8.83 8.96 17.51
CA VAL A 101 -9.07 9.84 16.35
C VAL A 101 -8.04 9.62 15.23
N PRO A 102 -6.71 9.70 15.49
CA PRO A 102 -5.70 9.37 14.47
C PRO A 102 -5.82 7.94 13.94
N PHE A 103 -6.01 6.94 14.82
CA PHE A 103 -6.14 5.54 14.42
C PHE A 103 -7.35 5.28 13.53
N GLY A 104 -8.51 5.86 13.88
CA GLY A 104 -9.72 5.80 13.08
C GLY A 104 -9.53 6.46 11.71
N PHE A 105 -8.91 7.64 11.67
CA PHE A 105 -8.64 8.38 10.44
C PHE A 105 -7.70 7.59 9.51
N PHE A 106 -6.50 7.22 9.97
CA PHE A 106 -5.52 6.48 9.16
C PHE A 106 -6.06 5.10 8.75
N GLY A 107 -6.72 4.39 9.67
CA GLY A 107 -7.35 3.12 9.37
C GLY A 107 -8.46 3.22 8.33
N SER A 108 -9.24 4.31 8.32
CA SER A 108 -10.24 4.59 7.29
C SER A 108 -9.58 4.81 5.93
N LYS A 109 -8.50 5.60 5.86
CA LYS A 109 -7.75 5.86 4.62
C LYS A 109 -7.09 4.61 4.04
N VAL A 110 -6.53 3.73 4.88
CA VAL A 110 -6.00 2.44 4.46
C VAL A 110 -7.10 1.57 3.84
N ARG A 111 -8.31 1.56 4.45
CA ARG A 111 -9.45 0.80 3.94
C ARG A 111 -9.97 1.35 2.61
N SER A 112 -10.07 2.67 2.46
CA SER A 112 -10.51 3.30 1.21
C SER A 112 -9.50 3.04 0.08
N ALA A 113 -8.21 3.24 0.33
CA ALA A 113 -7.15 2.97 -0.64
C ALA A 113 -7.14 1.49 -1.08
N ARG A 114 -7.36 0.56 -0.14
CA ARG A 114 -7.46 -0.88 -0.46
C ARG A 114 -8.66 -1.20 -1.37
N LYS A 115 -9.81 -0.54 -1.17
CA LYS A 115 -10.99 -0.71 -2.04
C LYS A 115 -10.73 -0.17 -3.44
N GLU A 116 -10.11 1.00 -3.54
CA GLU A 116 -9.79 1.64 -4.81
C GLU A 116 -8.75 0.83 -5.60
N LEU A 117 -7.71 0.32 -4.94
CA LEU A 117 -6.69 -0.53 -5.55
C LEU A 117 -7.28 -1.85 -6.05
N LYS A 118 -8.24 -2.45 -5.32
CA LYS A 118 -9.01 -3.61 -5.82
C LYS A 118 -9.83 -3.26 -7.06
N ARG A 119 -10.47 -2.08 -7.10
CA ARG A 119 -11.26 -1.61 -8.24
C ARG A 119 -10.39 -1.39 -9.48
N LEU A 120 -9.22 -0.75 -9.33
CA LEU A 120 -8.26 -0.55 -10.42
C LEU A 120 -7.76 -1.88 -11.00
N LYS A 121 -7.41 -2.83 -10.14
CA LYS A 121 -7.03 -4.18 -10.56
C LYS A 121 -8.13 -4.90 -11.35
N GLN A 122 -9.38 -4.78 -10.89
CA GLN A 122 -10.54 -5.34 -11.62
C GLN A 122 -10.75 -4.66 -12.98
N MET A 123 -10.65 -3.33 -13.05
CA MET A 123 -10.77 -2.60 -14.31
C MET A 123 -9.66 -2.98 -15.29
N ARG A 124 -8.43 -3.17 -14.80
CA ARG A 124 -7.30 -3.67 -15.61
C ARG A 124 -7.59 -5.06 -16.18
N MET A 125 -8.06 -6.00 -15.35
CA MET A 125 -8.42 -7.36 -15.82
C MET A 125 -9.51 -7.34 -16.89
N GLN A 126 -10.39 -6.33 -16.85
CA GLN A 126 -11.45 -6.13 -17.83
C GLN A 126 -11.02 -5.28 -19.04
N GLY A 127 -9.76 -4.82 -19.11
CA GLY A 127 -9.27 -3.94 -20.18
C GLY A 127 -9.88 -2.54 -20.17
N ARG A 128 -10.58 -2.15 -19.10
CA ARG A 128 -11.18 -0.82 -18.97
C ARG A 128 -10.17 0.14 -18.34
N ILE A 129 -9.79 1.18 -19.08
CA ILE A 129 -8.93 2.25 -18.57
C ILE A 129 -9.83 3.19 -17.73
N PRO A 130 -9.50 3.49 -16.47
CA PRO A 130 -10.21 4.53 -15.74
C PRO A 130 -10.07 5.85 -16.51
N ARG A 131 -11.19 6.39 -17.00
CA ARG A 131 -11.25 7.77 -17.45
C ARG A 131 -11.27 8.63 -16.19
N ARG A 132 -10.12 9.22 -15.88
CA ARG A 132 -10.03 10.36 -14.96
C ARG A 132 -10.31 11.63 -15.74
#